data_AF-A0A9P8MY59-F1
#
_entry.id   AF-A0A9P8MY59-F1
#
_cell.length_a   1.000
_cell.length_b   1.000
_cell.length_c   1.000
_cell.angle_alpha   90.00
_cell.angle_beta   90.00
_cell.angle_gamma   90.00
#
_symmetry.space_group_name_H-M   'P 1'
#
loop_
_entity.id
_entity.type
_entity.pdbx_description
1 polymer ?
#
loop_
_entity_poly.entity_id
_entity_poly.type
_entity_poly.pdbx_seq_one_letter_code
_entity_poly.pdbx_strand_id
1 'polypeptide(L)'
;MATEILRPEEEALRLLGKNLRFPNDDQRLSAERPASLPPSPAATSGSIPRHLPVAGQAPLPWWSNVTTYGVPFELSWNLLHNIVRIGFEPLSHLAESGVDAFNKSAPDECLSRLASIDDTIDLARFRHFQHELVVTPDEESRLLKKPPPMSGRGQQTLAVEFQNGGISAKAYFFPGMKSLATGISPGKLILASIETLALSGLKEPVQHLCNSRPTRRRKPKR
;
A
#
# COMPACT_ATOMS: atom_id res chain seq x y z
N MET A 1 16.63 33.68 -1.34
CA MET A 1 16.74 32.23 -1.61
C MET A 1 15.52 31.85 -2.43
N ALA A 2 15.72 31.50 -3.70
CA ALA A 2 14.63 31.12 -4.58
C ALA A 2 14.20 29.69 -4.24
N THR A 3 12.95 29.52 -3.81
CA THR A 3 12.33 28.20 -3.65
C THR A 3 12.11 27.65 -5.06
N GLU A 4 12.90 26.67 -5.47
CA GLU A 4 12.74 25.99 -6.75
C GLU A 4 11.37 25.27 -6.72
N ILE A 5 10.45 25.70 -7.60
CA ILE A 5 9.12 25.09 -7.71
C ILE A 5 9.32 23.80 -8.53
N LEU A 6 9.42 22.67 -7.83
CA LEU A 6 9.53 21.35 -8.45
C LEU A 6 8.25 21.00 -9.21
N ARG A 7 8.39 20.25 -10.31
CA ARG A 7 7.23 19.71 -11.03
C ARG A 7 6.48 18.68 -10.16
N PRO A 8 5.16 18.48 -10.35
CA PRO A 8 4.39 17.52 -9.58
C PRO A 8 5.01 16.11 -9.55
N GLU A 9 5.56 15.63 -10.68
CA GLU A 9 6.25 14.34 -10.73
C GLU A 9 7.52 14.28 -9.87
N GLU A 10 8.29 15.36 -9.80
CA GLU A 10 9.54 15.45 -9.03
C GLU A 10 9.24 15.50 -7.53
N GLU A 11 8.21 16.25 -7.14
CA GLU A 11 7.75 16.30 -5.76
C GLU A 11 7.14 14.96 -5.32
N ALA A 12 6.38 14.29 -6.19
CA ALA A 12 5.87 12.94 -5.92
C ALA A 12 7.01 11.92 -5.75
N LEU A 13 8.04 11.95 -6.61
CA LEU A 13 9.24 11.11 -6.45
C LEU A 13 9.99 11.42 -5.15
N ARG A 14 10.08 12.71 -4.76
CA ARG A 14 10.66 13.13 -3.49
C ARG A 14 9.86 12.59 -2.30
N LEU A 15 8.54 12.64 -2.36
CA LEU A 15 7.67 12.04 -1.34
C LEU A 15 7.82 10.53 -1.29
N LEU A 16 7.91 9.86 -2.43
CA LEU A 16 8.17 8.42 -2.49
C LEU A 16 9.50 8.10 -1.79
N GLY A 17 10.60 8.80 -2.12
CA GLY A 17 11.89 8.58 -1.47
C GLY A 17 11.87 8.80 0.05
N LYS A 18 11.08 9.76 0.55
CA LYS A 18 10.94 10.01 2.01
C LYS A 18 10.12 8.93 2.74
N ASN A 19 9.14 8.33 2.07
CA ASN A 19 8.22 7.36 2.67
C ASN A 19 8.59 5.91 2.36
N LEU A 20 9.48 5.68 1.38
CA LEU A 20 10.10 4.40 1.10
C LEU A 20 11.25 4.19 2.08
N ARG A 21 11.05 3.27 3.02
CA ARG A 21 12.15 2.76 3.85
C ARG A 21 12.63 1.45 3.29
N PHE A 22 13.90 1.42 2.92
CA PHE A 22 14.52 0.22 2.39
C PHE A 22 15.02 -0.67 3.54
N PRO A 23 14.74 -1.98 3.49
CA PRO A 23 15.28 -2.98 4.39
C PRO A 23 16.78 -2.93 4.67
N ASN A 24 17.58 -2.43 3.72
CA ASN A 24 19.03 -2.34 3.84
C ASN A 24 19.60 -1.26 2.90
N ASP A 25 20.86 -0.88 3.15
CA ASP A 25 21.57 0.10 2.35
C ASP A 25 21.73 -0.32 0.89
N ASP A 26 21.86 -1.61 0.56
CA ASP A 26 21.95 -2.07 -0.84
C ASP A 26 20.66 -1.77 -1.63
N GLN A 27 19.50 -1.99 -1.01
CA GLN A 27 18.21 -1.65 -1.59
C GLN A 27 18.00 -0.14 -1.65
N ARG A 28 18.47 0.63 -0.65
CA ARG A 28 18.46 2.11 -0.71
C ARG A 28 19.33 2.64 -1.85
N LEU A 29 20.57 2.17 -1.93
CA LEU A 29 21.56 2.59 -2.93
C LEU A 29 21.15 2.21 -4.36
N SER A 30 20.42 1.10 -4.53
CA SER A 30 19.87 0.72 -5.83
C SER A 30 18.68 1.60 -6.26
N ALA A 31 17.87 2.10 -5.31
CA ALA A 31 16.76 3.00 -5.58
C ALA A 31 17.18 4.47 -5.77
N GLU A 32 18.25 4.90 -5.10
CA GLU A 32 18.83 6.26 -5.21
C GLU A 32 19.75 6.43 -6.43
N ARG A 33 19.97 5.37 -7.21
CA ARG A 33 20.90 5.38 -8.34
C ARG A 33 20.38 6.24 -9.50
N PRO A 34 21.14 7.24 -9.98
CA PRO A 34 20.76 8.01 -11.16
C PRO A 34 20.65 7.11 -12.39
N ALA A 35 19.57 7.25 -13.16
CA ALA A 35 19.31 6.47 -14.37
C ALA A 35 20.39 6.61 -15.48
N SER A 36 21.30 7.58 -15.35
CA SER A 36 22.35 7.90 -16.30
C SER A 36 23.68 7.16 -16.08
N LEU A 37 23.83 6.39 -14.99
CA LEU A 37 25.07 5.64 -14.71
C LEU A 37 25.00 4.23 -15.32
N PRO A 38 25.98 3.82 -16.16
CA PRO A 38 26.00 2.47 -16.69
C PRO A 38 26.16 1.45 -15.55
N PRO A 39 25.59 0.24 -15.70
CA PRO A 39 25.81 -0.83 -14.73
C PRO A 39 27.32 -1.08 -14.62
N SER A 40 27.81 -1.10 -13.38
CA SER A 40 29.22 -1.39 -13.09
C SER A 40 29.61 -2.74 -13.70
N PRO A 41 30.81 -2.88 -14.31
CA PRO A 41 31.26 -4.11 -14.95
C PRO A 41 31.47 -5.30 -13.99
N ALA A 42 31.15 -5.15 -12.71
CA ALA A 42 30.99 -6.27 -11.78
C ALA A 42 29.65 -7.04 -11.96
N ALA A 43 28.76 -6.57 -12.84
CA ALA A 43 27.45 -7.20 -13.10
C ALA A 43 27.47 -8.31 -14.18
N THR A 44 28.63 -8.73 -14.67
CA THR A 44 28.77 -9.71 -15.77
C THR A 44 28.86 -11.18 -15.33
N SER A 45 28.34 -11.52 -14.15
CA SER A 45 28.13 -12.93 -13.80
C SER A 45 26.83 -13.09 -13.02
N GLY A 46 25.78 -13.52 -13.73
CA GLY A 46 24.62 -14.27 -13.21
C GLY A 46 23.87 -13.76 -11.98
N SER A 47 24.02 -12.51 -11.56
CA SER A 47 23.43 -12.02 -10.31
C SER A 47 22.15 -11.25 -10.59
N ILE A 48 21.03 -11.94 -10.37
CA ILE A 48 19.68 -11.37 -10.22
C ILE A 48 19.78 -10.11 -9.32
N PRO A 49 19.13 -8.98 -9.66
CA PRO A 49 19.07 -7.82 -8.79
C PRO A 49 18.62 -8.26 -7.39
N ARG A 50 19.44 -8.03 -6.35
CA ARG A 50 19.21 -8.51 -4.98
C ARG A 50 18.06 -7.74 -4.31
N HIS A 51 16.84 -8.05 -4.73
CA HIS A 51 15.60 -7.65 -4.05
C HIS A 51 15.14 -8.68 -3.01
N LEU A 52 15.86 -9.80 -2.88
CA LEU A 52 15.55 -10.88 -1.94
C LEU A 52 16.27 -10.67 -0.59
N PRO A 53 15.58 -10.84 0.55
CA PRO A 53 16.24 -10.92 1.84
C PRO A 53 17.26 -12.06 1.84
N VAL A 54 18.48 -11.77 2.28
CA VAL A 54 19.58 -12.75 2.39
C VAL A 54 19.49 -13.40 3.77
N ALA A 55 19.72 -14.72 3.84
CA ALA A 55 19.79 -15.44 5.10
C ALA A 55 20.83 -14.79 6.04
N GLY A 56 20.42 -14.48 7.29
CA GLY A 56 21.26 -13.80 8.29
C GLY A 56 20.91 -12.33 8.56
N GLN A 57 19.92 -11.75 7.87
CA GLN A 57 19.43 -10.41 8.18
C GLN A 57 18.56 -10.38 9.45
N ALA A 58 18.69 -9.29 10.21
CA ALA A 58 17.77 -9.00 11.31
C ALA A 58 16.32 -8.94 10.78
N PRO A 59 15.32 -9.38 11.57
CA PRO A 59 13.92 -9.31 11.14
C PRO A 59 13.56 -7.88 10.74
N LEU A 60 12.82 -7.72 9.63
CA LEU A 60 12.30 -6.41 9.26
C LEU A 60 11.42 -5.88 10.39
N PRO A 61 11.59 -4.61 10.82
CA PRO A 61 10.74 -4.02 11.85
C PRO A 61 9.27 -3.94 11.41
N TRP A 62 9.03 -3.96 10.09
CA TRP A 62 7.71 -4.02 9.47
C TRP A 62 7.69 -5.01 8.30
N TRP A 63 6.70 -5.91 8.29
CA TRP A 63 6.45 -6.80 7.16
C TRP A 63 5.29 -6.29 6.32
N SER A 64 5.61 -5.65 5.19
CA SER A 64 4.61 -5.06 4.31
C SER A 64 3.73 -6.10 3.62
N ASN A 65 2.49 -5.71 3.33
CA ASN A 65 1.56 -6.50 2.51
C ASN A 65 1.79 -6.33 0.99
N VAL A 66 2.65 -5.40 0.57
CA VAL A 66 2.88 -5.11 -0.86
C VAL A 66 3.54 -6.30 -1.55
N THR A 67 4.51 -6.94 -0.90
CA THR A 67 5.23 -8.08 -1.48
C THR A 67 5.22 -9.28 -0.54
N THR A 68 5.38 -10.48 -1.10
CA THR A 68 5.51 -11.72 -0.33
C THR A 68 6.74 -11.75 0.57
N TYR A 69 7.74 -10.90 0.32
CA TYR A 69 8.97 -10.78 1.09
C TYR A 69 8.94 -9.67 2.15
N GLY A 70 7.81 -9.00 2.34
CA GLY A 70 7.67 -7.93 3.33
C GLY A 70 8.29 -6.60 2.92
N VAL A 71 8.79 -6.48 1.69
CA VAL A 71 9.32 -5.24 1.11
C VAL A 71 8.16 -4.27 0.83
N PRO A 72 8.24 -2.99 1.24
CA PRO A 72 7.14 -2.05 1.17
C PRO A 72 6.98 -1.35 -0.18
N PHE A 73 7.51 -1.93 -1.26
CA PHE A 73 7.34 -1.37 -2.61
C PHE A 73 7.41 -2.43 -3.71
N GLU A 74 6.78 -2.12 -4.83
CA GLU A 74 6.80 -2.88 -6.07
C GLU A 74 6.76 -1.94 -7.28
N LEU A 75 7.37 -2.37 -8.39
CA LEU A 75 7.25 -1.72 -9.69
C LEU A 75 6.39 -2.56 -10.60
N SER A 76 5.53 -1.90 -11.37
CA SER A 76 4.69 -2.55 -12.36
C SER A 76 4.60 -1.72 -13.63
N TRP A 77 4.55 -2.41 -14.77
CA TRP A 77 4.46 -1.81 -16.10
C TRP A 77 3.19 -2.29 -16.77
N ASN A 78 2.34 -1.37 -17.22
CA ASN A 78 1.18 -1.71 -18.03
C ASN A 78 1.64 -2.04 -19.47
N LEU A 79 1.54 -3.30 -19.92
CA LEU A 79 2.09 -3.68 -21.24
C LEU A 79 1.27 -3.16 -22.43
N LEU A 80 0.05 -2.66 -22.19
CA LEU A 80 -0.84 -2.12 -23.23
C LEU A 80 -0.74 -0.60 -23.35
N HIS A 81 -0.37 0.09 -22.27
CA HIS A 81 -0.30 1.53 -22.19
C HIS A 81 1.03 1.89 -21.55
N ASN A 82 1.79 2.86 -22.05
CA ASN A 82 3.10 3.25 -21.51
C ASN A 82 2.99 3.93 -20.13
N ILE A 83 2.52 3.19 -19.13
CA ILE A 83 2.23 3.62 -17.77
C ILE A 83 3.08 2.76 -16.84
N VAL A 84 3.99 3.43 -16.12
CA VAL A 84 4.74 2.85 -15.02
C VAL A 84 4.03 3.22 -13.72
N ARG A 85 3.87 2.22 -12.85
CA ARG A 85 3.25 2.37 -11.53
C ARG A 85 4.21 1.92 -10.44
N ILE A 86 4.34 2.76 -9.41
CA ILE A 86 5.04 2.45 -8.18
C ILE A 86 3.97 2.13 -7.13
N GLY A 87 3.85 0.87 -6.73
CA GLY A 87 3.03 0.45 -5.59
C GLY A 87 3.88 0.43 -4.33
N PHE A 88 3.38 0.94 -3.21
CA PHE A 88 4.15 1.01 -1.97
C PHE A 88 3.28 1.13 -0.72
N GLU A 89 3.82 0.74 0.42
CA GLU A 89 3.24 0.99 1.74
C GLU A 89 4.01 2.14 2.37
N PRO A 90 3.41 3.33 2.54
CA PRO A 90 4.05 4.41 3.29
C PRO A 90 4.32 3.94 4.73
N LEU A 91 5.54 4.15 5.22
CA LEU A 91 5.93 3.79 6.59
C LEU A 91 6.47 5.00 7.35
N SER A 92 6.18 5.06 8.64
CA SER A 92 6.77 6.03 9.57
C SER A 92 7.55 5.31 10.67
N HIS A 93 8.40 6.08 11.36
CA HIS A 93 9.10 5.61 12.56
C HIS A 93 8.13 5.15 13.68
N LEU A 94 6.87 5.59 13.66
CA LEU A 94 5.85 5.16 14.62
C LEU A 94 5.41 3.72 14.37
N ALA A 95 5.35 3.29 13.10
CA ALA A 95 5.04 1.90 12.75
C ALA A 95 6.18 0.95 13.14
N GLU A 96 7.43 1.38 12.96
CA GLU A 96 8.63 0.61 13.33
C GLU A 96 8.79 0.47 14.85
N SER A 97 8.50 1.54 15.61
CA SER A 97 8.55 1.53 17.07
C SER A 97 7.35 0.85 17.73
N GLY A 98 6.32 0.49 16.95
CA GLY A 98 5.09 -0.13 17.44
C GLY A 98 4.08 0.82 18.07
N VAL A 99 4.35 2.14 18.06
CA VAL A 99 3.40 3.17 18.52
C VAL A 99 2.17 3.23 17.61
N ASP A 100 2.38 3.10 16.30
CA ASP A 100 1.31 2.93 15.30
C ASP A 100 1.28 1.46 14.85
N ALA A 101 0.69 0.61 15.69
CA ALA A 101 0.76 -0.84 15.55
C ALA A 101 0.18 -1.39 14.22
N PHE A 102 -0.68 -0.61 13.55
CA PHE A 102 -1.33 -0.97 12.30
C PHE A 102 -1.05 -0.02 11.14
N ASN A 103 -0.04 0.84 11.28
CA ASN A 103 0.44 1.79 10.26
C ASN A 103 -0.70 2.61 9.62
N LYS A 104 -1.53 3.24 10.45
CA LYS A 104 -2.67 4.06 9.99
C LYS A 104 -2.26 5.48 9.60
N SER A 105 -1.22 6.01 10.21
CA SER A 105 -0.83 7.42 10.08
C SER A 105 -0.06 7.71 8.79
N ALA A 106 0.92 6.87 8.44
CA ALA A 106 1.80 7.14 7.31
C ALA A 106 1.08 7.14 5.95
N PRO A 107 0.15 6.21 5.65
CA PRO A 107 -0.64 6.26 4.42
C PRO A 107 -1.51 7.51 4.32
N ASP A 108 -2.08 7.93 5.46
CA ASP A 108 -2.91 9.14 5.57
C ASP A 108 -2.13 10.42 5.23
N GLU A 109 -0.98 10.58 5.88
CA GLU A 109 -0.08 11.72 5.69
C GLU A 109 0.47 11.76 4.26
N CYS A 110 0.89 10.61 3.73
CA CYS A 110 1.44 10.52 2.38
C CYS A 110 0.40 10.92 1.32
N LEU A 111 -0.82 10.39 1.40
CA LEU A 111 -1.87 10.71 0.44
C LEU A 111 -2.35 12.16 0.57
N SER A 112 -2.41 12.70 1.79
CA SER A 112 -2.73 14.13 2.01
C SER A 112 -1.70 15.06 1.38
N ARG A 113 -0.42 14.68 1.40
CA ARG A 113 0.65 15.43 0.70
C ARG A 113 0.55 15.30 -0.82
N LEU A 114 0.26 14.11 -1.34
CA LEU A 114 0.04 13.93 -2.78
C LEU A 114 -1.11 14.83 -3.28
N ALA A 115 -2.23 14.88 -2.54
CA ALA A 115 -3.35 15.77 -2.86
C ALA A 115 -3.06 17.27 -2.73
N SER A 116 -2.03 17.65 -1.97
CA SER A 116 -1.56 19.06 -1.94
C SER A 116 -0.69 19.43 -3.14
N ILE A 117 -0.19 18.44 -3.89
CA ILE A 117 0.67 18.63 -5.06
C ILE A 117 -0.15 18.61 -6.35
N ASP A 118 -1.16 17.74 -6.39
CA ASP A 118 -2.05 17.56 -7.54
C ASP A 118 -3.50 17.69 -7.07
N ASP A 119 -4.16 18.77 -7.49
CA ASP A 119 -5.53 19.12 -7.07
C ASP A 119 -6.60 18.20 -7.68
N THR A 120 -6.22 17.34 -8.62
CA THR A 120 -7.11 16.32 -9.19
C THR A 120 -7.28 15.11 -8.26
N ILE A 121 -6.46 14.98 -7.22
CA ILE A 121 -6.55 13.89 -6.23
C ILE A 121 -7.61 14.23 -5.18
N ASP A 122 -8.85 13.76 -5.42
CA ASP A 122 -9.94 13.84 -4.45
C ASP A 122 -9.84 12.74 -3.37
N LEU A 123 -9.74 13.16 -2.11
CA LEU A 123 -9.64 12.28 -0.96
C LEU A 123 -10.98 11.76 -0.46
N ALA A 124 -12.14 12.22 -0.94
CA ALA A 124 -13.45 11.83 -0.42
C ALA A 124 -13.66 10.31 -0.39
N ARG A 125 -13.29 9.63 -1.48
CA ARG A 125 -13.39 8.15 -1.57
C ARG A 125 -12.40 7.47 -0.62
N PHE A 126 -11.19 8.02 -0.50
CA PHE A 126 -10.19 7.49 0.42
C PHE A 126 -10.68 7.57 1.86
N ARG A 127 -11.21 8.72 2.29
CA ARG A 127 -11.75 8.96 3.63
C ARG A 127 -12.90 8.01 3.95
N HIS A 128 -13.80 7.79 2.98
CA HIS A 128 -14.88 6.81 3.12
C HIS A 128 -14.36 5.41 3.38
N PHE A 129 -13.49 4.88 2.51
CA PHE A 129 -12.96 3.52 2.69
C PHE A 129 -12.06 3.40 3.92
N GLN A 130 -11.34 4.46 4.30
CA GLN A 130 -10.57 4.50 5.53
C GLN A 130 -11.48 4.35 6.75
N HIS A 131 -12.58 5.09 6.82
CA HIS A 131 -13.57 4.98 7.89
C HIS A 131 -14.17 3.56 7.99
N GLU A 132 -14.56 2.99 6.84
CA GLU A 132 -15.26 1.71 6.81
C GLU A 132 -14.35 0.48 7.00
N LEU A 133 -13.10 0.53 6.51
CA LEU A 133 -12.25 -0.64 6.34
C LEU A 133 -11.00 -0.66 7.24
N VAL A 134 -10.67 0.45 7.90
CA VAL A 134 -9.54 0.55 8.83
C VAL A 134 -10.03 0.48 10.28
N VAL A 135 -9.22 -0.10 11.16
CA VAL A 135 -9.58 -0.22 12.59
C VAL A 135 -9.67 1.14 13.28
N THR A 136 -10.75 1.33 14.03
CA THR A 136 -10.93 2.49 14.92
C THR A 136 -10.00 2.40 16.13
N PRO A 137 -9.79 3.48 16.89
CA PRO A 137 -9.02 3.43 18.14
C PRO A 137 -9.56 2.40 19.16
N ASP A 138 -10.87 2.24 19.25
CA ASP A 138 -11.50 1.26 20.15
C ASP A 138 -11.30 -0.19 19.67
N GLU A 139 -11.35 -0.41 18.36
CA GLU A 139 -11.04 -1.71 17.74
C GLU A 139 -9.57 -2.08 17.92
N GLU A 140 -8.67 -1.13 17.68
CA GLU A 140 -7.24 -1.26 17.93
C GLU A 140 -6.96 -1.62 19.39
N SER A 141 -7.54 -0.89 20.34
CA SER A 141 -7.38 -1.16 21.77
C SER A 141 -7.82 -2.59 22.14
N ARG A 142 -8.85 -3.14 21.48
CA ARG A 142 -9.28 -4.53 21.68
C ARG A 142 -8.34 -5.53 21.03
N LEU A 143 -7.82 -5.24 19.85
CA LEU A 143 -6.87 -6.10 19.13
C LEU A 143 -5.53 -6.20 19.87
N LEU A 144 -5.03 -5.09 20.40
CA LEU A 144 -3.75 -4.99 21.11
C LEU A 144 -3.73 -5.66 22.49
N LYS A 145 -4.85 -6.25 22.94
CA LYS A 145 -4.86 -7.20 24.07
C LYS A 145 -4.04 -8.46 23.77
N LYS A 146 -3.72 -8.70 22.49
CA LYS A 146 -2.80 -9.74 22.04
C LYS A 146 -1.73 -9.10 21.14
N PRO A 147 -0.53 -9.69 21.05
CA PRO A 147 0.48 -9.22 20.11
C PRO A 147 -0.09 -9.20 18.67
N PRO A 148 0.11 -8.10 17.91
CA PRO A 148 -0.31 -8.04 16.53
C PRO A 148 0.45 -9.07 15.68
N PRO A 149 -0.13 -9.55 14.58
CA PRO A 149 0.57 -10.48 13.70
C PRO A 149 1.78 -9.79 13.07
N MET A 150 2.84 -10.56 12.82
CA MET A 150 4.08 -10.04 12.22
C MET A 150 3.86 -9.53 10.80
N SER A 151 3.02 -10.21 10.02
CA SER A 151 2.59 -9.84 8.67
C SER A 151 1.07 -9.63 8.61
N GLY A 152 0.57 -8.94 7.60
CA GLY A 152 -0.88 -8.73 7.44
C GLY A 152 -1.46 -7.63 8.33
N ARG A 153 -0.63 -6.92 9.11
CA ARG A 153 -1.08 -5.84 10.01
C ARG A 153 -1.26 -4.48 9.34
N GLY A 154 -0.60 -4.25 8.20
CA GLY A 154 -0.82 -3.07 7.37
C GLY A 154 -2.22 -3.06 6.78
N GLN A 155 -2.88 -1.90 6.77
CA GLN A 155 -4.28 -1.79 6.36
C GLN A 155 -4.45 -1.02 5.06
N GLN A 156 -3.46 -0.25 4.65
CA GLN A 156 -3.52 0.64 3.50
C GLN A 156 -2.20 0.62 2.75
N THR A 157 -2.25 0.50 1.42
CA THR A 157 -1.10 0.73 0.55
C THR A 157 -1.49 1.70 -0.55
N LEU A 158 -0.53 2.39 -1.13
CA LEU A 158 -0.73 3.38 -2.17
C LEU A 158 -0.06 2.91 -3.47
N ALA A 159 -0.50 3.47 -4.59
CA ALA A 159 0.23 3.40 -5.83
C ALA A 159 0.15 4.72 -6.57
N VAL A 160 1.26 5.12 -7.19
CA VAL A 160 1.34 6.32 -8.03
C VAL A 160 1.69 5.91 -9.46
N GLU A 161 0.93 6.44 -10.41
CA GLU A 161 1.16 6.33 -11.84
C GLU A 161 1.55 7.71 -12.38
N PHE A 162 2.57 7.73 -13.24
CA PHE A 162 3.02 8.96 -13.90
C PHE A 162 2.47 9.00 -15.33
N GLN A 163 1.61 9.97 -15.62
CA GLN A 163 0.96 10.08 -16.93
C GLN A 163 0.78 11.54 -17.32
N ASN A 164 1.11 11.89 -18.57
CA ASN A 164 0.80 13.19 -19.20
C ASN A 164 1.23 14.43 -18.39
N GLY A 165 2.34 14.36 -17.64
CA GLY A 165 2.83 15.48 -16.81
C GLY A 165 2.09 15.66 -15.49
N GLY A 166 1.29 14.68 -15.06
CA GLY A 166 0.63 14.65 -13.76
C GLY A 166 0.79 13.29 -13.06
N ILE A 167 0.15 13.16 -11.89
CA ILE A 167 0.17 11.94 -11.10
C ILE A 167 -1.25 11.38 -10.93
N SER A 168 -1.39 10.06 -10.99
CA SER A 168 -2.62 9.37 -10.60
C SER A 168 -2.33 8.49 -9.39
N ALA A 169 -3.05 8.74 -8.29
CA ALA A 169 -2.90 8.01 -7.04
C ALA A 169 -4.03 7.00 -6.85
N LYS A 170 -3.67 5.79 -6.40
CA LYS A 170 -4.59 4.72 -6.02
C LYS A 170 -4.31 4.30 -4.59
N ALA A 171 -5.35 3.98 -3.84
CA ALA A 171 -5.25 3.39 -2.51
C ALA A 171 -5.85 1.98 -2.50
N TYR A 172 -5.21 1.07 -1.80
CA TYR A 172 -5.65 -0.30 -1.56
C TYR A 172 -5.93 -0.47 -0.07
N PHE A 173 -7.03 -1.15 0.25
CA PHE A 173 -7.46 -1.37 1.63
C PHE A 173 -7.46 -2.86 1.96
N PHE A 174 -6.87 -3.23 3.09
CA PHE A 174 -6.75 -4.59 3.58
C PHE A 174 -7.54 -4.74 4.89
N PRO A 175 -8.84 -5.11 4.82
CA PRO A 175 -9.73 -5.12 5.99
C PRO A 175 -9.52 -6.33 6.92
N GLY A 176 -8.34 -6.98 6.87
CA GLY A 176 -8.04 -8.15 7.70
C GLY A 176 -8.10 -7.83 9.20
N MET A 177 -7.47 -6.73 9.62
CA MET A 177 -7.52 -6.30 11.03
C MET A 177 -8.91 -5.84 11.45
N LYS A 178 -9.64 -5.11 10.58
CA LYS A 178 -11.05 -4.73 10.80
C LYS A 178 -11.95 -5.95 10.96
N SER A 179 -11.72 -6.98 10.15
CA SER A 179 -12.44 -8.26 10.24
C SER A 179 -12.21 -8.95 11.58
N LEU A 180 -10.95 -8.99 12.06
CA LEU A 180 -10.62 -9.55 13.36
C LEU A 180 -11.28 -8.77 14.51
N ALA A 181 -11.35 -7.44 14.42
CA ALA A 181 -11.92 -6.60 15.47
C ALA A 181 -13.46 -6.67 15.55
N THR A 182 -14.13 -6.83 14.40
CA THR A 182 -15.59 -6.78 14.29
C THR A 182 -16.26 -8.16 14.22
N GLY A 183 -15.52 -9.20 13.86
CA GLY A 183 -16.07 -10.53 13.53
C GLY A 183 -16.78 -10.60 12.18
N ILE A 184 -16.78 -9.50 11.40
CA ILE A 184 -17.38 -9.44 10.06
C ILE A 184 -16.34 -9.89 9.03
N SER A 185 -16.70 -10.73 8.07
CA SER A 185 -15.74 -11.19 7.07
C SER A 185 -15.26 -10.04 6.15
N PRO A 186 -14.00 -10.08 5.64
CA PRO A 186 -13.44 -9.05 4.77
C PRO A 186 -14.36 -8.72 3.58
N GLY A 187 -14.88 -9.75 2.92
CA GLY A 187 -15.77 -9.59 1.78
C GLY A 187 -17.14 -8.98 2.11
N LYS A 188 -17.61 -9.05 3.36
CA LYS A 188 -18.83 -8.34 3.78
C LYS A 188 -18.52 -6.86 4.07
N LEU A 189 -17.41 -6.58 4.75
CA LEU A 189 -16.95 -5.21 5.00
C LEU A 189 -16.77 -4.43 3.69
N ILE A 190 -16.09 -5.02 2.70
CA ILE A 190 -15.86 -4.39 1.39
C ILE A 190 -17.17 -4.11 0.67
N LEU A 191 -18.07 -5.10 0.57
CA LEU A 191 -19.34 -4.92 -0.14
C LEU A 191 -20.23 -3.88 0.54
N ALA A 192 -20.38 -3.96 1.86
CA ALA A 192 -21.16 -2.98 2.62
C ALA A 192 -20.60 -1.56 2.46
N SER A 193 -19.27 -1.40 2.49
CA SER A 193 -18.62 -0.11 2.26
C SER A 193 -18.90 0.44 0.85
N ILE A 194 -18.87 -0.39 -0.19
CA ILE A 194 -19.21 0.02 -1.56
C ILE A 194 -20.69 0.40 -1.68
N GLU A 195 -21.58 -0.36 -1.06
CA GLU A 195 -23.02 -0.09 -1.04
C GLU A 195 -23.32 1.25 -0.34
N THR A 196 -22.70 1.51 0.81
CA THR A 196 -22.83 2.78 1.54
C THR A 196 -22.35 3.98 0.73
N LEU A 197 -21.29 3.83 -0.09
CA LEU A 197 -20.78 4.90 -0.94
C LEU A 197 -21.77 5.29 -2.05
N ALA A 198 -22.71 4.40 -2.41
CA ALA A 198 -23.83 4.63 -3.30
C ALA A 198 -23.48 5.28 -4.68
N LEU A 199 -22.29 4.99 -5.23
CA LEU A 199 -21.88 5.53 -6.53
C LEU A 199 -22.75 4.95 -7.66
N SER A 200 -23.30 5.83 -8.48
CA SER A 200 -23.98 5.47 -9.73
C SER A 200 -23.04 4.65 -10.61
N GLY A 201 -23.51 3.49 -11.08
CA GLY A 201 -22.75 2.57 -11.94
C GLY A 201 -22.09 1.39 -11.23
N LEU A 202 -22.01 1.37 -9.89
CA LEU A 202 -21.45 0.23 -9.15
C LEU A 202 -22.51 -0.78 -8.67
N LYS A 203 -23.79 -0.38 -8.60
CA LYS A 203 -24.88 -1.21 -8.05
C LYS A 203 -25.01 -2.56 -8.76
N GLU A 204 -25.15 -2.56 -10.08
CA GLU A 204 -25.33 -3.79 -10.87
C GLU A 204 -24.10 -4.71 -10.83
N PRO A 205 -22.86 -4.22 -11.08
CA PRO A 205 -21.66 -5.04 -10.95
C PRO A 205 -21.50 -5.68 -9.56
N VAL A 206 -21.78 -4.93 -8.49
CA VAL A 206 -21.71 -5.43 -7.11
C VAL A 206 -22.75 -6.52 -6.86
N GLN A 207 -23.98 -6.33 -7.35
CA GLN A 207 -25.04 -7.33 -7.24
C GLN A 207 -24.69 -8.63 -7.99
N HIS A 208 -24.13 -8.53 -9.19
CA HIS A 208 -23.64 -9.69 -9.94
C HIS A 208 -22.53 -10.44 -9.20
N LEU A 209 -21.58 -9.71 -8.59
CA LEU A 209 -20.52 -10.32 -7.79
C LEU A 209 -21.06 -11.03 -6.54
N CYS A 210 -22.12 -10.51 -5.92
CA CYS A 210 -22.77 -11.14 -4.78
C CYS A 210 -23.48 -12.44 -5.18
N ASN A 211 -24.16 -12.43 -6.34
CA ASN A 211 -24.95 -13.55 -6.85
C ASN A 211 -24.09 -14.69 -7.41
N SER A 212 -22.86 -14.40 -7.87
CA SER A 212 -21.97 -15.40 -8.48
C SER A 212 -21.16 -16.22 -7.47
N ARG A 213 -21.27 -15.94 -6.16
CA ARG A 213 -20.52 -16.69 -5.13
C ARG A 213 -21.04 -18.12 -5.05
N PRO A 214 -20.23 -19.14 -5.39
CA PRO A 214 -20.68 -20.53 -5.28
C PRO A 214 -21.01 -20.85 -3.83
N THR A 215 -22.20 -21.41 -3.60
CA THR A 215 -22.54 -22.03 -2.32
C THR A 215 -21.50 -23.12 -2.06
N ARG A 216 -20.60 -22.89 -1.11
CA ARG A 216 -19.72 -23.96 -0.59
C ARG A 216 -20.64 -25.04 -0.04
N ARG A 217 -20.91 -26.09 -0.84
CA ARG A 217 -21.55 -27.32 -0.38
C ARG A 217 -20.72 -27.81 0.80
N ARG A 218 -21.28 -27.73 2.02
CA ARG A 218 -20.74 -28.43 3.18
C ARG A 218 -20.69 -29.91 2.78
N LYS A 219 -19.50 -30.50 2.68
CA LYS A 219 -19.38 -31.96 2.59
C LYS A 219 -20.11 -32.54 3.82
N PRO A 220 -21.02 -33.51 3.66
CA PRO A 220 -21.61 -34.18 4.82
C PRO A 220 -20.48 -34.80 5.62
N LYS A 221 -20.51 -34.59 6.95
CA LYS A 221 -19.63 -35.32 7.87
C LYS A 221 -19.91 -36.82 7.66
N ARG A 222 -18.87 -37.57 7.30
CA ARG A 222 -18.87 -39.03 7.41
C ARG A 222 -18.53 -39.41 8.85
#